data_AF-A0AAW6V3Z2-F1
#
_entry.id   AF-A0AAW6V3Z2-F1
#
_cell.length_a   1.000
_cell.length_b   1.000
_cell.length_c   1.000
_cell.angle_alpha   90.00
_cell.angle_beta   90.00
_cell.angle_gamma   90.00
#
_symmetry.space_group_name_H-M   'P 1'
#
loop_
_entity.id
_entity.type
_entity.pdbx_description
1 polymer ?
#
loop_
_entity_poly.entity_id
_entity_poly.type
_entity_poly.pdbx_seq_one_letter_code
_entity_poly.pdbx_strand_id
1 'polypeptide(L)' 'MKINFTPETYQALIARANREDKAAAALVNELITAVLNKEEKNDKTETSGSLR' A
#
# COMPACT_ATOMS: atom_id res chain seq x y z
N MET A 1 7.76 8.19 -0.19
CA MET A 1 8.03 6.92 0.53
C MET A 1 9.29 6.29 -0.07
N LYS A 2 10.22 5.77 0.73
CA LYS A 2 11.40 5.04 0.22
C LYS A 2 11.28 3.58 0.64
N ILE A 3 11.10 2.69 -0.32
CA ILE A 3 10.93 1.25 -0.11
C ILE A 3 12.06 0.53 -0.84
N ASN A 4 12.78 -0.32 -0.13
CA ASN A 4 13.83 -1.14 -0.72
C ASN A 4 13.25 -2.53 -0.98
N PHE A 5 13.18 -2.92 -2.24
CA PHE A 5 12.75 -4.26 -2.64
C PHE A 5 13.96 -5.18 -2.78
N THR A 6 13.76 -6.48 -2.60
CA THR A 6 14.75 -7.46 -3.08
C THR A 6 14.88 -7.37 -4.60
N PRO A 7 16.02 -7.74 -5.18
CA PRO A 7 16.21 -7.70 -6.63
C PRO A 7 15.12 -8.43 -7.41
N GLU A 8 14.69 -9.61 -6.94
CA GLU A 8 13.64 -10.40 -7.62
C GLU A 8 12.30 -9.67 -7.61
N THR A 9 11.94 -9.08 -6.47
CA THR A 9 10.70 -8.32 -6.32
C THR A 9 10.72 -7.04 -7.16
N TYR A 10 11.87 -6.36 -7.22
CA TYR A 10 12.05 -5.19 -8.06
C TYR A 10 11.88 -5.54 -9.55
N GLN A 11 12.48 -6.63 -10.03
CA GLN A 11 12.33 -7.07 -11.41
C GLN A 11 10.88 -7.40 -11.76
N ALA A 12 10.18 -8.13 -10.89
CA ALA A 12 8.76 -8.44 -11.07
C ALA A 12 7.89 -7.18 -11.12
N LEU A 13 8.19 -6.19 -10.25
CA LEU A 13 7.52 -4.90 -10.23
C LEU A 13 7.73 -4.13 -11.54
N ILE A 14 8.96 -4.02 -12.03
CA ILE A 14 9.27 -3.32 -13.28
C ILE A 14 8.61 -4.01 -14.47
N ALA A 15 8.68 -5.34 -14.56
CA ALA A 15 8.05 -6.10 -15.63
C ALA A 15 6.53 -5.86 -15.67
N ARG A 16 5.89 -5.84 -14.49
CA ARG A 16 4.46 -5.53 -14.38
C ARG A 16 4.15 -4.09 -14.77
N ALA A 17 4.93 -3.12 -14.29
CA ALA A 17 4.74 -1.71 -14.60
C ALA A 17 4.83 -1.43 -16.12
N ASN A 18 5.82 -2.03 -16.78
CA ASN A 18 5.98 -1.93 -18.24
C ASN A 18 4.80 -2.55 -19.00
N ARG A 19 4.31 -3.72 -18.54
CA ARG A 19 3.13 -4.38 -19.15
C ARG A 19 1.86 -3.55 -18.98
N GLU A 20 1.73 -2.80 -17.89
CA GLU A 20 0.59 -1.92 -17.62
C GLU A 20 0.76 -0.50 -18.17
N ASP A 21 1.87 -0.20 -18.87
CA ASP A 21 2.26 1.13 -19.33
C ASP A 21 2.18 2.20 -18.21
N LYS A 22 2.72 1.85 -17.03
CA LYS A 22 2.72 2.69 -15.84
C LYS A 22 4.13 2.92 -15.33
N ALA A 23 4.34 4.07 -14.70
CA ALA A 23 5.53 4.29 -13.89
C ALA A 23 5.54 3.32 -12.70
N ALA A 24 6.69 2.69 -12.43
CA ALA A 24 6.84 1.73 -11.32
C ALA A 24 6.42 2.31 -9.96
N ALA A 25 6.72 3.59 -9.71
CA ALA A 25 6.30 4.28 -8.48
C ALA A 25 4.78 4.42 -8.37
N ALA A 26 4.08 4.66 -9.48
CA ALA A 26 2.63 4.75 -9.51
C ALA A 26 1.99 3.40 -9.20
N LEU A 27 2.50 2.31 -9.80
CA LEU A 27 2.06 0.96 -9.52
C LEU A 27 2.26 0.58 -8.04
N VAL A 28 3.42 0.92 -7.44
CA VAL A 28 3.66 0.65 -6.01
C VAL A 28 2.65 1.38 -5.13
N ASN A 29 2.38 2.66 -5.40
CA ASN A 29 1.40 3.42 -4.63
C ASN A 29 0.00 2.83 -4.74
N GLU A 30 -0.41 2.41 -5.94
CA GLU A 30 -1.70 1.76 -6.17
C GLU A 30 -1.82 0.47 -5.36
N LEU A 31 -0.80 -0.40 -5.41
CA LEU A 31 -0.78 -1.66 -4.68
C LEU A 31 -0.83 -1.46 -3.17
N ILE A 32 -0.03 -0.54 -2.62
CA ILE A 32 -0.02 -0.23 -1.18
C ILE A 32 -1.37 0.32 -0.75
N THR A 33 -1.93 1.26 -1.52
CA THR A 33 -3.24 1.86 -1.23
C THR A 33 -4.34 0.81 -1.27
N ALA A 34 -4.31 -0.10 -2.24
CA ALA A 34 -5.29 -1.18 -2.34
C ALA A 34 -5.21 -2.16 -1.17
N VAL A 35 -4.02 -2.43 -0.63
CA VAL A 35 -3.86 -3.25 0.59
C VAL A 35 -4.39 -2.50 1.80
N LEU A 36 -3.95 -1.25 2.02
CA LEU A 36 -4.36 -0.45 3.17
C LEU A 36 -5.86 -0.17 3.22
N ASN A 37 -6.52 -0.02 2.06
CA ASN A 37 -7.97 0.19 1.98
C ASN A 37 -8.79 -1.09 2.19
N LYS A 38 -8.17 -2.28 2.11
CA LYS A 38 -8.83 -3.55 2.40
C LYS A 38 -8.75 -3.93 3.88
N GLU A 39 -7.84 -3.32 4.62
CA GLU A 39 -7.78 -3.48 6.06
C GLU A 39 -9.05 -2.87 6.69
N GLU A 40 -9.58 -3.54 7.72
CA GLU A 40 -10.61 -2.96 8.56
C GLU A 40 -10.10 -1.61 9.09
N LYS A 41 -10.93 -0.56 9.02
CA LYS A 41 -10.56 0.70 9.66
C LYS A 41 -10.27 0.39 11.12
N ASN A 42 -9.03 0.63 11.54
CA ASN A 42 -8.69 0.72 12.95
C ASN A 42 -9.29 2.04 13.49
N ASP A 43 -10.62 2.17 13.40
CA ASP A 43 -11.39 3.08 14.20
C ASP A 43 -11.10 2.64 15.63
N LYS A 44 -10.06 3.25 16.22
CA LYS A 44 -10.03 3.44 17.65
C LYS A 44 -11.32 4.18 17.91
N THR A 45 -12.36 3.43 18.23
CA THR A 45 -13.51 3.94 18.95
C THR A 45 -12.84 4.56 20.16
N GLU A 46 -12.62 5.88 20.12
CA GLU A 46 -12.39 6.64 21.31
C GLU A 46 -13.60 6.27 22.14
N THR A 47 -13.37 5.38 23.10
CA THR A 47 -14.33 5.12 24.14
C THR A 47 -14.35 6.46 24.83
N SER A 48 -15.24 7.34 24.38
CA SER A 48 -15.70 8.50 25.10
C SER A 48 -16.28 7.90 26.37
N GLY A 49 -15.37 7.60 27.30
CA GLY A 49 -15.69 7.14 28.61
C GLY A 49 -16.54 8.25 29.18
N SER A 50 -17.85 8.06 29.11
CA SER A 50 -18.76 8.60 30.10
C SER A 50 -18.38 7.92 31.42
N LEU A 51 -17.25 8.37 31.98
CA LEU A 51 -16.98 8.28 33.40
C LEU A 51 -17.86 9.36 34.00
N ARG A 52 -19.01 8.86 34.46
CA ARG A 52 -20.03 9.46 35.33
C ARG A 52 -19.61 10.71 36.09
#